data_AF-A0A1C2Y258-F1
#
_entry.id   AF-A0A1C2Y258-F1
#
_cell.length_a   1.000
_cell.length_b   1.000
_cell.length_c   1.000
_cell.angle_alpha   90.00
_cell.angle_beta   90.00
_cell.angle_gamma   90.00
#
_symmetry.space_group_name_H-M   'P 1'
#
loop_
_entity.id
_entity.type
_entity.pdbx_description
1 polymer ?
#
loop_
_entity_poly.entity_id
_entity_poly.type
_entity_poly.pdbx_seq_one_letter_code
_entity_poly.pdbx_strand_id
1 'polypeptide(L)'
;MKLEFTGVNTNKLHDELIAGGVIPQLVESKDEKTWVTVEESQVDAVNAIVSVHDPTPLPAKPTETDYLLDLDYRLSKIELGI
;
A
#
# COMPACT_ATOMS: atom_id res chain seq x y z
N MET A 1 11.03 -19.06 4.11
CA MET A 1 11.98 -18.10 4.73
C MET A 1 11.22 -16.98 5.41
N LYS A 2 11.65 -16.53 6.60
CA LYS A 2 11.04 -15.40 7.33
C LYS A 2 12.02 -14.22 7.32
N LEU A 3 11.61 -13.10 6.74
CA LEU A 3 12.38 -11.86 6.64
C LEU A 3 11.81 -10.82 7.63
N GLU A 4 12.67 -10.07 8.31
CA GLU A 4 12.27 -9.02 9.27
C GLU A 4 12.63 -7.64 8.71
N PHE A 5 11.67 -6.72 8.78
CA PHE A 5 11.81 -5.33 8.34
C PHE A 5 11.29 -4.38 9.43
N THR A 6 11.86 -3.19 9.51
CA THR A 6 11.44 -2.14 10.45
C THR A 6 11.10 -0.85 9.70
N GLY A 7 10.18 -0.06 10.25
CA GLY A 7 9.82 1.23 9.66
C GLY A 7 9.14 1.15 8.29
N VAL A 8 8.52 0.01 7.98
CA VAL A 8 7.75 -0.22 6.74
C VAL A 8 6.26 -0.09 7.00
N ASN A 9 5.51 0.32 6.00
CA ASN A 9 4.05 0.27 6.04
C ASN A 9 3.60 -1.13 5.59
N THR A 10 3.17 -1.98 6.53
CA THR A 10 2.82 -3.39 6.28
C THR A 10 1.79 -3.57 5.17
N ASN A 11 0.73 -2.77 5.16
CA ASN A 11 -0.34 -2.90 4.17
C ASN A 11 0.15 -2.53 2.77
N LYS A 12 0.89 -1.42 2.67
CA LYS A 12 1.48 -0.99 1.40
C LYS A 12 2.53 -1.98 0.90
N LEU A 13 3.39 -2.46 1.80
CA LEU A 13 4.41 -3.46 1.47
C LEU A 13 3.76 -4.76 0.95
N HIS A 14 2.69 -5.23 1.57
CA HIS A 14 1.95 -6.40 1.09
C HIS A 14 1.47 -6.21 -0.36
N ASP A 15 0.87 -5.06 -0.68
CA ASP A 15 0.37 -4.76 -2.01
C ASP A 15 1.51 -4.63 -3.04
N GLU A 16 2.63 -4.02 -2.66
CA GLU A 16 3.84 -3.90 -3.48
C GLU A 16 4.50 -5.25 -3.77
N LEU A 17 4.51 -6.16 -2.79
CA LEU A 17 5.00 -7.53 -2.96
C LEU A 17 4.17 -8.27 -4.02
N ILE A 18 2.84 -8.20 -3.94
CA ILE A 18 1.95 -8.82 -4.93
C ILE A 18 2.15 -8.18 -6.31
N ALA A 19 2.23 -6.85 -6.38
CA ALA A 19 2.46 -6.14 -7.64
C ALA A 19 3.82 -6.50 -8.28
N GLY A 20 4.84 -6.78 -7.46
CA GLY A 20 6.16 -7.25 -7.88
C GLY A 20 6.22 -8.75 -8.20
N GLY A 21 5.09 -9.48 -8.15
CA GLY A 21 5.03 -10.91 -8.45
C GLY A 21 5.53 -11.82 -7.32
N VAL A 22 5.73 -11.28 -6.13
CA VAL A 22 6.01 -12.07 -4.92
C VAL A 22 4.69 -12.57 -4.34
N ILE A 23 4.65 -13.84 -3.94
CA ILE A 23 3.48 -14.45 -3.31
C ILE A 23 3.85 -14.70 -1.84
N PRO A 24 3.65 -13.71 -0.95
CA PRO A 24 3.92 -13.90 0.46
C PRO A 24 2.92 -14.91 1.05
N GLN A 25 3.44 -15.90 1.78
CA GLN A 25 2.62 -16.85 2.52
C GLN A 25 1.98 -16.19 3.73
N LEU A 26 2.70 -15.27 4.36
CA LEU A 26 2.24 -14.52 5.53
C LEU A 26 2.97 -13.17 5.61
N VAL A 27 2.22 -12.11 5.84
CA VAL A 27 2.76 -10.79 6.20
C VAL A 27 2.14 -10.39 7.52
N GLU A 28 2.97 -10.26 8.56
CA GLU A 28 2.54 -9.97 9.92
C GLU A 28 3.33 -8.78 10.44
N SER A 29 2.72 -7.94 11.28
CA SER A 29 3.42 -6.83 11.93
C SER A 29 3.06 -6.73 13.39
N LYS A 30 4.05 -6.37 14.20
CA LYS A 30 3.89 -6.11 15.63
C LYS A 30 4.82 -4.96 16.01
N ASP A 31 4.24 -3.95 16.65
CA ASP A 31 4.93 -2.72 17.00
C ASP A 31 5.55 -2.08 15.74
N GLU A 32 6.87 -1.87 15.71
CA GLU A 32 7.59 -1.28 14.58
C GLU A 32 8.21 -2.32 13.63
N LYS A 33 7.92 -3.62 13.87
CA LYS A 33 8.49 -4.73 13.12
C LYS A 33 7.45 -5.37 12.23
N THR A 34 7.87 -5.69 11.01
CA THR A 34 7.09 -6.44 10.03
C THR A 34 7.88 -7.68 9.65
N TRP A 35 7.21 -8.83 9.62
CA TRP A 35 7.77 -10.06 9.13
C TRP A 35 7.04 -10.55 7.89
N VAL A 36 7.82 -10.92 6.88
CA VAL A 36 7.33 -11.47 5.62
C VAL A 36 7.82 -12.90 5.50
N THR A 37 6.87 -13.84 5.37
CA THR A 37 7.15 -15.26 5.13
C THR A 37 6.93 -15.56 3.67
N VAL A 38 7.99 -15.97 2.97
CA VAL A 38 8.01 -16.25 1.52
C VAL A 38 8.82 -17.52 1.22
N GLU A 39 8.65 -18.06 0.02
CA GLU A 39 9.54 -19.09 -0.52
C GLU A 39 10.98 -18.57 -0.66
N GLU A 40 11.96 -19.46 -0.49
CA GLU A 40 13.40 -19.09 -0.55
C GLU A 40 13.77 -18.47 -1.90
N SER A 41 13.17 -18.96 -2.99
CA SER A 41 13.38 -18.45 -4.35
C SER A 41 12.92 -17.00 -4.56
N GLN A 42 12.11 -16.45 -3.65
CA GLN A 42 11.56 -15.09 -3.75
C GLN A 42 12.25 -14.10 -2.82
N VAL A 43 13.24 -14.53 -2.02
CA VAL A 43 13.93 -13.65 -1.05
C VAL A 43 14.58 -12.45 -1.74
N ASP A 44 15.25 -12.65 -2.87
CA ASP A 44 15.90 -11.55 -3.61
C ASP A 44 14.88 -10.55 -4.17
N ALA A 45 13.73 -11.04 -4.63
CA ALA A 45 12.65 -10.18 -5.12
C ALA A 45 12.03 -9.35 -3.98
N VAL A 46 11.83 -9.95 -2.80
CA VAL A 46 11.38 -9.21 -1.61
C VAL A 46 12.37 -8.11 -1.25
N ASN A 47 13.67 -8.42 -1.20
CA ASN A 47 14.69 -7.44 -0.85
C ASN A 47 14.75 -6.28 -1.85
N ALA A 48 14.58 -6.57 -3.15
CA ALA A 48 14.50 -5.53 -4.18
C ALA A 48 13.29 -4.60 -3.98
N ILE A 49 12.12 -5.16 -3.68
CA ILE A 49 10.89 -4.38 -3.44
C ILE A 49 11.03 -3.53 -2.17
N VAL A 50 11.54 -4.12 -1.08
CA VAL A 50 11.77 -3.39 0.18
C VAL A 50 12.79 -2.26 -0.01
N SER A 51 13.79 -2.43 -0.86
CA SER A 51 14.80 -1.37 -1.10
C SER A 51 14.23 -0.09 -1.72
N VAL A 52 13.09 -0.20 -2.42
CA VAL A 52 12.38 0.93 -3.02
C VAL A 52 11.06 1.26 -2.30
N HIS A 53 10.78 0.58 -1.18
CA HIS A 53 9.58 0.80 -0.40
C HIS A 53 9.56 2.21 0.19
N ASP A 54 8.46 2.91 -0.04
CA ASP A 54 8.18 4.18 0.62
C ASP A 54 7.20 3.92 1.77
N PRO A 55 7.56 4.16 3.03
CA PRO A 55 6.69 3.90 4.17
C PRO A 55 5.54 4.91 4.31
N THR A 56 5.49 5.96 3.47
CA THR A 56 4.41 6.94 3.49
C THR A 56 3.05 6.24 3.30
N PRO A 57 2.11 6.41 4.25
CA PRO A 57 0.78 5.84 4.13
C PRO A 57 0.09 6.28 2.84
N LEU A 58 -0.60 5.36 2.19
CA LEU A 58 -1.45 5.73 1.06
C LEU A 58 -2.52 6.72 1.53
N PRO A 59 -2.87 7.73 0.72
CA PRO A 59 -3.98 8.61 1.03
C PRO A 59 -5.23 7.76 1.25
N ALA A 60 -6.07 8.18 2.20
CA ALA A 60 -7.34 7.50 2.44
C ALA A 60 -8.13 7.40 1.13
N LYS A 61 -8.72 6.23 0.86
CA LYS A 61 -9.64 6.10 -0.27
C LYS A 61 -10.77 7.12 -0.07
N PRO A 62 -11.17 7.87 -1.11
CA PRO A 62 -12.29 8.79 -1.01
C PRO A 62 -13.53 8.02 -0.54
N THR A 63 -14.27 8.59 0.41
CA THR A 63 -15.55 8.05 0.84
C THR A 63 -16.63 8.37 -0.19
N GLU A 64 -17.77 7.67 -0.13
CA GLU A 64 -18.92 7.99 -1.00
C GLU A 64 -19.37 9.44 -0.84
N THR A 65 -19.28 9.99 0.37
CA THR A 65 -19.52 11.41 0.66
C THR A 65 -18.53 12.32 -0.06
N ASP A 66 -17.24 11.98 -0.11
CA ASP A 66 -16.24 12.75 -0.84
C ASP A 66 -16.51 12.77 -2.35
N TYR A 67 -17.00 11.65 -2.89
CA TYR A 67 -17.45 11.57 -4.29
C TYR A 67 -18.67 12.46 -4.56
N LEU A 68 -19.65 12.47 -3.66
CA LEU A 68 -20.84 13.31 -3.78
C LEU A 68 -20.48 14.80 -3.68
N LEU A 69 -19.59 15.18 -2.76
CA LEU A 69 -19.09 16.55 -2.65
C LEU A 69 -18.32 17.00 -3.89
N ASP A 70 -17.48 16.14 -4.48
CA ASP A 70 -16.81 16.44 -5.75
C ASP A 70 -17.82 16.61 -6.89
N LEU A 71 -18.83 15.75 -6.95
CA LEU A 71 -19.87 15.80 -7.97
C LEU A 71 -20.73 17.07 -7.84
N ASP A 72 -21.17 17.40 -6.62
CA ASP A 72 -21.95 18.60 -6.32
C ASP A 72 -21.14 19.87 -6.59
N TYR A 73 -19.84 19.87 -6.26
CA TYR A 73 -18.95 20.98 -6.59
C TYR A 73 -18.77 21.16 -8.10
N ARG A 74 -18.61 20.05 -8.85
CA ARG A 74 -18.51 20.07 -10.31
C ARG A 74 -19.81 20.52 -10.98
N LEU A 75 -20.96 20.07 -10.47
CA LEU A 75 -22.28 20.51 -10.92
C LEU A 75 -22.49 22.00 -10.66
N SER A 76 -22.17 22.46 -9.44
CA SER A 76 -22.26 23.88 -9.06
C SER A 76 -21.40 24.77 -9.96
N LYS A 77 -20.19 24.32 -10.34
CA LYS A 77 -19.33 25.05 -11.29
C LYS A 77 -19.94 25.18 -12.67
N ILE A 78 -20.52 24.11 -13.19
CA ILE A 78 -21.22 24.12 -14.48
C ILE A 78 -22.42 25.08 -14.42
N GLU A 79 -23.19 25.05 -13.34
CA GLU A 79 -24.35 25.94 -13.12
C GLU A 79 -23.94 27.41 -12.98
N LEU A 80 -22.78 27.68 -12.37
CA LEU A 80 -22.22 29.03 -12.20
C LEU A 80 -21.38 29.51 -13.39
N GLY A 81 -21.14 28.64 -14.39
CA GLY A 81 -20.38 28.96 -15.61
C GLY A 81 -18.90 29.26 -15.38
N ILE A 82 -18.27 28.65 -14.35
CA ILE A 82 -16.87 28.84 -13.93
C ILE A 82 -16.06 27.55 -13.90
#